data_AF-A0A7T4PLX3-F1
#
_entry.id   AF-A0A7T4PLX3-F1
#
_cell.length_a   1.000
_cell.length_b   1.000
_cell.length_c   1.000
_cell.angle_alpha   90.00
_cell.angle_beta   90.00
_cell.angle_gamma   90.00
#
_symmetry.space_group_name_H-M   'P 1'
#
loop_
_entity.id
_entity.type
_entity.pdbx_description
1 polymer ?
#
loop_
_entity_poly.entity_id
_entity_poly.type
_entity_poly.pdbx_seq_one_letter_code
_entity_poly.pdbx_strand_id
1 'polypeptide(L)'
;MAEGICAAGRSNVSAARYRRGMVGGYGVPLTRDTLCDCKGCGVTIKYWGEGRRAGHCQSCSRLARQGRRYNLTAGDLRAILNLQGGVCALCGQGPDCDGSSPHFNIDHDHECCKPSDAAWSICGACVRGLLCRECNARGLAWYESLPRGRRDWRRANDYLANPPARRLRLAGTLKFCFGFLADAGSARHR
;
A
#
# COMPACT_ATOMS: atom_id res chain seq x y z
N MET A 1 -0.45 -23.04 -9.41
CA MET A 1 -1.05 -23.26 -8.07
C MET A 1 -0.62 -22.11 -7.19
N ALA A 2 -1.43 -21.04 -7.13
CA ALA A 2 -1.08 -19.77 -6.51
C ALA A 2 -1.72 -19.66 -5.12
N GLU A 3 -1.01 -20.09 -4.08
CA GLU A 3 -1.37 -19.80 -2.69
C GLU A 3 -0.47 -18.67 -2.18
N GLY A 4 -1.00 -17.45 -2.21
CA GLY A 4 -0.26 -16.27 -1.72
C GLY A 4 -1.09 -15.01 -1.56
N ILE A 5 -2.38 -15.07 -1.87
CA ILE A 5 -3.30 -13.99 -1.57
C ILE A 5 -3.72 -14.20 -0.13
N CYS A 6 -3.22 -13.33 0.75
CA CYS A 6 -3.74 -13.16 2.09
C CYS A 6 -5.17 -12.61 1.94
N ALA A 7 -6.09 -13.53 1.63
CA ALA A 7 -7.49 -13.26 1.47
C ALA A 7 -7.93 -12.51 2.71
N ALA A 8 -8.67 -11.42 2.51
CA ALA A 8 -9.55 -10.87 3.52
C ALA A 8 -10.70 -11.88 3.75
N GLY A 9 -10.37 -13.13 4.04
CA GLY A 9 -11.27 -14.03 4.73
C GLY A 9 -11.34 -13.49 6.14
N ARG A 10 -12.55 -13.23 6.61
CA ARG A 10 -12.85 -13.14 8.04
C ARG A 10 -12.34 -14.44 8.65
N SER A 11 -11.07 -14.52 9.04
CA SER A 11 -10.69 -15.49 10.03
C SER A 11 -11.34 -14.96 11.30
N ASN A 12 -12.52 -15.51 11.59
CA ASN A 12 -13.06 -15.58 12.94
C ASN A 12 -12.02 -16.31 13.82
N VAL A 13 -10.91 -15.63 14.10
CA VAL A 13 -10.18 -15.82 15.34
C VAL A 13 -10.81 -14.87 16.36
N SER A 14 -12.14 -14.89 16.43
CA SER A 14 -12.85 -14.63 17.67
C SER A 14 -12.12 -15.44 18.73
N ALA A 15 -11.45 -14.78 19.67
CA ALA A 15 -11.22 -15.11 21.09
C ALA A 15 -11.21 -16.59 21.60
N ALA A 16 -11.19 -17.62 20.75
CA ALA A 16 -11.75 -18.96 21.02
C ALA A 16 -10.72 -20.08 20.89
N ARG A 17 -9.43 -19.78 20.72
CA ARG A 17 -8.38 -20.81 20.74
C ARG A 17 -7.17 -20.43 21.60
N TYR A 18 -7.37 -19.70 22.69
CA TYR A 18 -6.37 -19.66 23.75
C TYR A 18 -6.39 -20.98 24.53
N ARG A 19 -5.77 -22.04 23.96
CA ARG A 19 -5.34 -23.18 24.77
C ARG A 19 -4.02 -22.80 25.43
N ARG A 20 -4.01 -22.75 26.76
CA ARG A 20 -2.80 -22.58 27.60
C ARG A 20 -1.72 -23.57 27.08
N GLY A 21 -0.55 -23.07 26.70
CA GLY A 21 0.62 -23.92 26.41
C GLY A 21 1.02 -24.12 24.93
N MET A 22 0.56 -23.32 23.96
CA MET A 22 1.16 -23.36 22.62
C MET A 22 2.54 -22.70 22.59
N VAL A 23 3.56 -23.50 22.27
CA VAL A 23 4.89 -23.04 21.87
C VAL A 23 4.87 -22.61 20.40
N GLY A 24 5.33 -21.41 20.09
CA GLY A 24 5.55 -20.98 18.71
C GLY A 24 6.71 -21.74 18.06
N GLY A 25 6.86 -21.63 16.73
CA GLY A 25 7.92 -22.30 15.94
C GLY A 25 9.41 -22.08 16.31
N TYR A 26 9.70 -21.41 17.43
CA TYR A 26 11.04 -21.30 18.04
C TYR A 26 11.03 -21.65 19.54
N GLY A 27 10.03 -22.41 20.02
CA GLY A 27 9.87 -22.71 21.45
C GLY A 27 9.41 -21.54 22.32
N VAL A 28 9.19 -20.35 21.75
CA VAL A 28 8.75 -19.16 22.49
C VAL A 28 7.26 -19.30 22.86
N PRO A 29 6.89 -19.20 24.15
CA PRO A 29 5.49 -19.25 24.58
C PRO A 29 4.67 -18.11 23.94
N LEU A 30 3.50 -18.43 23.39
CA LEU A 30 2.58 -17.41 22.85
C LEU A 30 1.84 -16.69 24.00
N THR A 31 2.48 -15.66 24.57
CA THR A 31 1.92 -14.74 25.57
C THR A 31 1.45 -13.44 24.93
N ARG A 32 0.71 -12.61 25.69
CA ARG A 32 0.32 -11.24 25.28
C ARG A 32 1.51 -10.36 24.89
N ASP A 33 2.69 -10.60 25.46
CA ASP A 33 3.91 -9.85 25.15
C ASP A 33 4.61 -10.32 23.86
N THR A 34 4.25 -11.52 23.40
CA THR A 34 4.81 -12.11 22.17
C THR A 34 3.88 -12.00 20.97
N LEU A 35 2.68 -11.45 21.15
CA LEU A 35 1.66 -11.25 20.12
C LEU A 35 1.25 -9.78 20.04
N CYS A 36 0.98 -9.29 18.83
CA CYS A 36 0.38 -7.98 18.63
C CYS A 36 -0.48 -7.95 17.38
N ASP A 37 -1.40 -7.01 17.28
CA ASP A 37 -2.19 -6.81 16.06
C ASP A 37 -1.39 -5.97 15.06
N CYS A 38 -1.37 -6.44 13.81
CA CYS A 38 -0.69 -5.76 12.73
C CYS A 38 -1.31 -4.37 12.53
N LYS A 39 -0.51 -3.32 12.70
CA LYS A 39 -0.92 -1.92 12.51
C LYS A 39 -1.43 -1.58 11.10
N GLY A 40 -1.22 -2.46 10.12
CA GLY A 40 -1.68 -2.27 8.73
C GLY A 40 -2.96 -3.03 8.38
N CYS A 41 -3.21 -4.21 8.97
CA CYS A 41 -4.34 -5.04 8.61
C CYS A 41 -5.14 -5.62 9.76
N GLY A 42 -4.76 -5.36 11.02
CA GLY A 42 -5.43 -5.83 12.21
C GLY A 42 -5.23 -7.32 12.52
N VAL A 43 -4.57 -8.10 11.67
CA VAL A 43 -4.31 -9.52 11.96
C VAL A 43 -3.34 -9.67 13.12
N THR A 44 -3.65 -10.55 14.07
CA THR A 44 -2.74 -10.90 15.16
C THR A 44 -1.51 -11.63 14.62
N ILE A 45 -0.33 -11.13 14.98
CA ILE A 45 0.99 -11.64 14.58
C ILE A 45 1.87 -11.86 15.80
N LYS A 46 2.96 -12.61 15.64
CA LYS A 46 4.06 -12.60 16.61
C LYS A 46 4.70 -11.21 16.64
N TYR A 47 5.00 -10.67 17.82
CA TYR A 47 5.58 -9.35 17.98
C TYR A 47 6.92 -9.20 17.25
N TRP A 48 7.75 -10.26 17.28
CA TRP A 48 9.08 -10.30 16.66
C TRP A 48 9.19 -11.35 15.54
N GLY A 49 9.97 -11.04 14.50
CA GLY A 49 10.61 -12.01 13.61
C GLY A 49 11.26 -11.38 12.37
N GLU A 50 12.13 -12.16 11.73
CA GLU A 50 12.99 -11.72 10.64
C GLU A 50 12.21 -11.08 9.47
N GLY A 51 12.81 -10.02 8.88
CA GLY A 51 12.27 -9.31 7.72
C GLY A 51 11.01 -8.47 7.98
N ARG A 52 10.52 -8.40 9.23
CA ARG A 52 9.33 -7.62 9.61
C ARG A 52 9.69 -6.27 10.20
N ARG A 53 8.84 -5.26 9.93
CA ARG A 53 8.85 -4.01 10.68
C ARG A 53 8.05 -4.21 11.96
N ALA A 54 8.52 -3.62 13.06
CA ALA A 54 7.85 -3.69 14.35
C ALA A 54 6.35 -3.35 14.22
N GLY A 55 5.48 -4.24 14.69
CA GLY A 55 4.02 -4.07 14.62
C GLY A 55 3.38 -4.33 13.26
N HIS A 56 4.06 -4.95 12.29
CA HIS A 56 3.48 -5.32 10.99
C HIS A 56 3.71 -6.79 10.63
N CYS A 57 2.73 -7.41 9.96
CA CYS A 57 2.91 -8.71 9.33
C CYS A 57 3.89 -8.62 8.16
N GLN A 58 4.33 -9.73 7.59
CA GLN A 58 5.33 -9.72 6.50
C GLN A 58 4.84 -8.93 5.27
N SER A 59 3.58 -9.08 4.88
CA SER A 59 3.00 -8.34 3.75
C SER A 59 2.87 -6.84 4.04
N CYS A 60 2.30 -6.46 5.20
CA CYS A 60 2.20 -5.06 5.60
C CYS A 60 3.57 -4.42 5.88
N SER A 61 4.59 -5.18 6.26
CA SER A 61 5.97 -4.67 6.42
C SER A 61 6.56 -4.22 5.08
N ARG A 62 6.22 -4.92 3.98
CA ARG A 62 6.60 -4.52 2.63
C ARG A 62 5.87 -3.26 2.19
N LEU A 63 4.54 -3.22 2.36
CA LEU A 63 3.73 -2.02 2.09
C LEU A 63 4.21 -0.81 2.90
N ALA A 64 4.46 -0.99 4.20
CA ALA A 64 5.00 0.06 5.08
C ALA A 64 6.36 0.58 4.61
N ARG A 65 7.16 -0.21 3.90
CA ARG A 65 8.43 0.26 3.32
C ARG A 65 8.21 1.05 2.06
N GLN A 66 7.34 0.56 1.18
CA GLN A 66 7.04 1.21 -0.08
C GLN A 66 6.36 2.56 0.16
N GLY A 67 5.32 2.59 1.00
CA GLY A 67 4.49 3.78 1.28
C GLY A 67 5.20 4.94 1.97
N ARG A 68 6.36 4.71 2.60
CA ARG A 68 7.15 5.78 3.26
C ARG A 68 7.49 6.94 2.33
N ARG A 69 7.80 6.64 1.06
CA ARG A 69 8.13 7.68 0.07
C ARG A 69 6.89 8.44 -0.44
N TYR A 70 5.71 7.89 -0.17
CA TYR A 70 4.43 8.36 -0.69
C TYR A 70 3.52 8.92 0.40
N ASN A 71 4.02 9.16 1.62
CA ASN A 71 3.21 9.60 2.76
C ASN A 71 1.94 8.75 2.99
N LEU A 72 2.03 7.44 2.73
CA LEU A 72 0.94 6.48 2.96
C LEU A 72 1.35 5.43 3.98
N THR A 73 0.42 5.07 4.86
CA THR A 73 0.59 3.95 5.79
C THR A 73 0.42 2.61 5.08
N ALA A 74 0.84 1.51 5.72
CA ALA A 74 0.51 0.18 5.23
C ALA A 74 -1.01 -0.08 5.16
N GLY A 75 -1.79 0.57 6.03
CA GLY A 75 -3.24 0.51 6.02
C GLY A 75 -3.83 1.18 4.78
N ASP A 76 -3.32 2.35 4.41
CA ASP A 76 -3.77 3.09 3.22
C ASP A 76 -3.51 2.30 1.93
N LEU A 77 -2.29 1.80 1.75
CA LEU A 77 -1.95 0.98 0.60
C LEU A 77 -2.79 -0.30 0.55
N ARG A 78 -3.10 -0.89 1.71
CA ARG A 78 -3.98 -2.06 1.75
C ARG A 78 -5.42 -1.70 1.42
N ALA A 79 -5.92 -0.56 1.86
CA ALA A 79 -7.25 -0.08 1.49
C ALA A 79 -7.35 0.13 -0.02
N ILE A 80 -6.33 0.74 -0.65
CA ILE A 80 -6.24 0.88 -2.11
C ILE A 80 -6.25 -0.49 -2.78
N LEU A 81 -5.38 -1.41 -2.34
CA LEU A 81 -5.29 -2.75 -2.93
C LEU A 81 -6.61 -3.54 -2.78
N ASN A 82 -7.27 -3.42 -1.63
CA ASN A 82 -8.55 -4.06 -1.37
C ASN A 82 -9.64 -3.48 -2.28
N LEU A 83 -9.68 -2.16 -2.47
CA LEU A 83 -10.61 -1.52 -3.41
C LEU A 83 -10.37 -1.98 -4.85
N GLN A 84 -9.12 -2.28 -5.21
CA GLN A 84 -8.74 -2.86 -6.50
C GLN A 84 -9.02 -4.37 -6.60
N GLY A 85 -9.50 -5.03 -5.54
CA GLY A 85 -9.71 -6.48 -5.53
C GLY A 85 -8.43 -7.31 -5.46
N GLY A 86 -7.31 -6.74 -5.01
CA GLY A 86 -6.04 -7.46 -4.91
C GLY A 86 -5.26 -7.58 -6.22
N VAL A 87 -5.66 -6.86 -7.26
CA VAL A 87 -5.06 -6.90 -8.60
C VAL A 87 -4.57 -5.52 -9.06
N CYS A 88 -3.78 -5.51 -10.13
CA CYS A 88 -3.36 -4.29 -10.83
C CYS A 88 -4.59 -3.51 -11.31
N ALA A 89 -4.69 -2.23 -10.95
CA ALA A 89 -5.83 -1.39 -11.35
C ALA A 89 -5.95 -1.21 -12.87
N LEU A 90 -4.88 -1.45 -13.64
CA LEU A 90 -4.85 -1.24 -15.08
C LEU A 90 -5.05 -2.53 -15.88
N CYS A 91 -4.43 -3.66 -15.53
CA CYS A 91 -4.58 -4.91 -16.30
C CYS A 91 -5.46 -5.98 -15.62
N GLY A 92 -5.83 -5.79 -14.35
CA GLY A 92 -6.60 -6.77 -13.59
C GLY A 92 -5.83 -8.04 -13.22
N GLN A 93 -4.51 -8.07 -13.43
CA GLN A 93 -3.65 -9.21 -13.10
C GLN A 93 -2.95 -9.04 -11.75
N GLY A 94 -2.40 -10.15 -11.24
CA GLY A 94 -1.52 -10.13 -10.06
C GLY A 94 -0.23 -9.34 -10.28
N PRO A 95 0.58 -9.14 -9.21
CA PRO A 95 1.79 -8.33 -9.28
C PRO A 95 2.87 -8.94 -10.18
N ASP A 96 2.89 -10.27 -10.29
CA ASP A 96 3.89 -11.07 -10.99
C ASP A 96 3.40 -11.58 -12.35
N CYS A 97 2.56 -10.79 -13.03
CA CYS A 97 1.97 -11.18 -14.31
C CYS A 97 2.99 -11.37 -15.45
N ASP A 98 4.21 -10.89 -15.25
CA ASP A 98 5.34 -10.92 -16.18
C ASP A 98 6.52 -11.76 -15.65
N GLY A 99 6.35 -12.46 -14.52
CA GLY A 99 7.42 -13.18 -13.83
C GLY A 99 8.56 -12.29 -13.31
N SER A 100 8.40 -10.96 -13.31
CA SER A 100 9.48 -10.03 -13.02
C SER A 100 9.46 -9.50 -11.59
N SER A 101 8.32 -9.56 -10.90
CA SER A 101 8.20 -8.97 -9.57
C SER A 101 7.02 -9.52 -8.77
N PRO A 102 7.26 -10.03 -7.54
CA PRO A 102 6.18 -10.49 -6.68
C PRO A 102 5.42 -9.34 -5.98
N HIS A 103 5.63 -8.08 -6.37
CA HIS A 103 5.03 -6.92 -5.71
C HIS A 103 4.50 -5.86 -6.68
N PHE A 104 3.42 -5.19 -6.26
CA PHE A 104 2.85 -4.05 -6.97
C PHE A 104 3.74 -2.82 -6.81
N ASN A 105 3.70 -1.93 -7.80
CA ASN A 105 4.30 -0.61 -7.80
C ASN A 105 3.24 0.44 -7.45
N ILE A 106 3.64 1.47 -6.70
CA ILE A 106 2.78 2.61 -6.37
C ILE A 106 2.86 3.59 -7.52
N ASP A 107 1.75 3.71 -8.24
CA ASP A 107 1.59 4.66 -9.31
C ASP A 107 1.10 6.01 -8.76
N HIS A 108 1.66 7.09 -9.29
CA HIS A 108 1.40 8.45 -8.82
C HIS A 108 1.54 9.46 -9.95
N ASP A 109 0.83 10.58 -9.81
CA ASP A 109 0.89 11.70 -10.73
C ASP A 109 2.20 12.49 -10.57
N HIS A 110 3.03 12.44 -11.61
CA HIS A 110 4.32 13.15 -11.66
C HIS A 110 4.17 14.66 -11.92
N GLU A 111 3.01 15.16 -12.35
CA GLU A 111 2.74 16.60 -12.47
C GLU A 111 2.47 17.22 -11.08
N CYS A 112 1.93 16.43 -10.14
CA CYS A 112 1.52 16.91 -8.82
C CYS A 112 2.70 17.18 -7.87
N CYS A 113 3.74 16.36 -7.90
CA CYS A 113 4.92 16.53 -7.05
C CYS A 113 6.18 16.43 -7.92
N LYS A 114 6.87 17.55 -8.12
CA LYS A 114 8.24 17.53 -8.64
C LYS A 114 9.16 16.93 -7.56
N PRO A 115 10.16 16.11 -7.90
CA PRO A 115 11.18 15.71 -6.94
C PRO A 115 11.81 16.98 -6.37
N SER A 116 11.74 17.18 -5.05
CA SER A 116 12.45 18.28 -4.40
C SER A 116 13.63 17.73 -3.61
N ASP A 117 14.72 18.49 -3.61
CA ASP A 117 16.01 18.08 -3.07
C ASP A 117 16.00 17.92 -1.53
N ALA A 118 14.94 18.39 -0.86
CA ALA A 118 14.88 18.50 0.61
C ALA A 118 13.94 17.49 1.30
N ALA A 119 13.09 16.73 0.60
CA ALA A 119 12.31 15.69 1.24
C ALA A 119 11.88 14.62 0.24
N TRP A 120 12.35 13.39 0.45
CA TRP A 120 12.01 12.16 -0.28
C TRP A 120 10.53 11.74 -0.20
N SER A 121 9.62 12.67 0.09
CA SER A 121 8.20 12.44 0.34
C SER A 121 7.35 13.25 -0.63
N ILE A 122 6.71 12.57 -1.57
CA ILE A 122 5.62 13.17 -2.34
C ILE A 122 4.37 13.29 -1.44
N CYS A 123 3.44 14.19 -1.77
CA CYS A 123 2.32 14.55 -0.88
C CYS A 123 1.38 13.38 -0.49
N GLY A 124 1.45 12.25 -1.19
CA GLY A 124 0.57 11.10 -1.03
C GLY A 124 -0.79 11.27 -1.68
N ALA A 125 -1.28 12.52 -1.82
CA ALA A 125 -2.45 12.85 -2.61
C ALA A 125 -2.25 12.58 -4.11
N CYS A 126 -1.01 12.56 -4.60
CA CYS A 126 -0.72 12.22 -5.99
C CYS A 126 -0.81 10.72 -6.30
N VAL A 127 -0.91 9.85 -5.29
CA VAL A 127 -1.03 8.39 -5.52
C VAL A 127 -2.34 8.09 -6.21
N ARG A 128 -2.26 7.30 -7.29
CA ARG A 128 -3.41 6.89 -8.11
C ARG A 128 -3.85 5.48 -7.76
N GLY A 129 -2.90 4.55 -7.64
CA GLY A 129 -3.22 3.14 -7.39
C GLY A 129 -1.99 2.25 -7.31
N LEU A 130 -2.24 0.94 -7.21
CA LEU A 130 -1.21 -0.10 -7.25
C LEU A 130 -1.27 -0.84 -8.58
N LEU A 131 -0.14 -0.87 -9.29
CA LEU A 131 -0.01 -1.45 -10.63
C LEU A 131 1.05 -2.55 -10.65
N CYS A 132 0.94 -3.53 -11.57
CA CYS A 132 2.06 -4.44 -11.84
C CYS A 132 3.22 -3.66 -12.48
N ARG A 133 4.42 -4.25 -12.51
CA ARG A 133 5.61 -3.58 -13.04
C ARG A 133 5.45 -3.17 -14.50
N GLU A 134 4.93 -4.04 -15.36
CA GLU A 134 4.74 -3.74 -16.78
C GLU A 134 3.76 -2.59 -17.01
N CYS A 135 2.59 -2.64 -16.36
CA CYS A 135 1.61 -1.57 -16.47
C CYS A 135 2.15 -0.24 -15.95
N ASN A 136 2.93 -0.24 -14.87
CA ASN A 136 3.47 0.98 -14.30
C ASN A 136 4.62 1.55 -15.14
N ALA A 137 5.69 0.77 -15.31
CA ALA A 137 6.96 1.26 -15.83
C ALA A 137 7.03 1.30 -17.36
N ARG A 138 6.28 0.44 -18.06
CA ARG A 138 6.33 0.34 -19.53
C ARG A 138 5.05 0.82 -20.18
N GLY A 139 3.89 0.43 -19.65
CA GLY A 139 2.59 0.77 -20.22
C GLY A 139 2.21 2.22 -19.97
N LEU A 140 1.88 2.55 -18.72
CA LEU A 140 1.35 3.85 -18.34
C LEU A 140 2.41 4.96 -18.50
N ALA A 141 3.66 4.71 -18.11
CA ALA A 141 4.75 5.68 -18.28
C ALA A 141 4.96 6.10 -19.75
N TRP A 142 4.95 5.14 -20.69
CA TRP A 142 5.00 5.45 -22.12
C TRP A 142 3.74 6.16 -22.59
N TYR A 143 2.57 5.70 -22.16
CA TYR A 143 1.29 6.28 -22.56
C TYR A 143 1.17 7.76 -22.14
N GLU A 144 1.63 8.10 -20.94
CA GLU A 144 1.67 9.48 -20.43
C GLU A 144 2.73 10.36 -21.10
N SER A 145 3.71 9.79 -21.81
CA SER A 145 4.68 10.56 -22.59
C SER A 145 4.14 10.96 -23.97
N LEU A 146 3.07 10.31 -24.45
CA LEU A 146 2.42 10.66 -25.72
C LEU A 146 1.72 12.03 -25.64
N PRO A 147 1.65 12.77 -26.76
CA PRO A 147 0.77 13.93 -26.87
C PRO A 147 -0.67 13.58 -26.53
N ARG A 148 -1.41 14.47 -25.85
CA ARG A 148 -2.79 14.21 -25.39
C ARG A 148 -3.72 13.72 -26.51
N GLY A 149 -3.58 14.25 -27.73
CA GLY A 149 -4.38 13.81 -28.89
C GLY A 149 -4.10 12.39 -29.39
N ARG A 150 -3.06 11.72 -28.87
CA ARG A 150 -2.70 10.32 -29.17
C ARG A 150 -2.96 9.38 -27.99
N ARG A 151 -3.60 9.88 -26.92
CA ARG A 151 -3.96 9.08 -25.74
C ARG A 151 -5.38 8.54 -25.90
N ASP A 152 -5.52 7.49 -26.71
CA ASP A 152 -6.82 6.87 -27.05
C ASP A 152 -7.06 5.51 -26.35
N TRP A 153 -6.07 4.98 -25.64
CA TRP A 153 -6.25 3.80 -24.79
C TRP A 153 -7.26 4.03 -23.65
N ARG A 154 -8.53 3.68 -23.94
CA ARG A 154 -9.68 3.84 -23.03
C ARG A 154 -9.39 3.41 -21.60
N ARG A 155 -8.80 2.23 -21.39
CA ARG A 155 -8.58 1.69 -20.05
C ARG A 155 -7.60 2.54 -19.22
N ALA A 156 -6.54 3.06 -19.84
CA ALA A 156 -5.64 3.98 -19.15
C ALA A 156 -6.31 5.31 -18.87
N ASN A 157 -7.09 5.85 -19.80
CA ASN A 157 -7.84 7.07 -19.58
C ASN A 157 -8.86 6.93 -18.43
N ASP A 158 -9.58 5.81 -18.35
CA ASP A 158 -10.50 5.51 -17.24
C ASP A 158 -9.76 5.46 -15.90
N TYR A 159 -8.59 4.82 -15.86
CA TYR A 159 -7.73 4.76 -14.68
C TYR A 159 -7.21 6.15 -14.26
N LEU A 160 -6.72 6.95 -15.22
CA LEU A 160 -6.20 8.29 -14.98
C LEU A 160 -7.29 9.26 -14.51
N ALA A 161 -8.51 9.16 -15.07
CA ALA A 161 -9.62 10.02 -14.73
C ALA A 161 -10.26 9.67 -13.37
N ASN A 162 -10.34 8.40 -13.03
CA ASN A 162 -10.96 7.94 -11.79
C ASN A 162 -10.12 6.90 -11.03
N PRO A 163 -8.93 7.29 -10.53
CA PRO A 163 -8.01 6.36 -9.92
C PRO A 163 -8.53 5.84 -8.55
N PRO A 164 -8.23 4.57 -8.18
CA PRO A 164 -8.71 3.96 -6.94
C PRO A 164 -8.41 4.76 -5.67
N ALA A 165 -7.20 5.31 -5.55
CA ALA A 165 -6.80 6.07 -4.37
C ALA A 165 -7.58 7.39 -4.23
N ARG A 166 -7.97 8.03 -5.35
CA ARG A 166 -8.83 9.22 -5.32
C ARG A 166 -10.19 8.92 -4.70
N ARG A 167 -10.78 7.76 -5.01
CA ARG A 167 -12.08 7.35 -4.45
C ARG A 167 -12.02 7.22 -2.93
N LEU A 168 -10.96 6.60 -2.40
CA LEU A 168 -10.77 6.45 -0.95
C LEU A 168 -10.47 7.78 -0.25
N ARG A 169 -9.73 8.68 -0.91
CA ARG A 169 -9.50 10.03 -0.39
C ARG A 169 -10.80 10.83 -0.29
N LEU A 170 -11.64 10.80 -1.33
CA LEU A 170 -12.93 11.49 -1.31
C LEU A 170 -13.89 10.91 -0.26
N ALA A 171 -13.75 9.63 0.07
CA ALA A 171 -14.48 8.98 1.15
C ALA A 171 -13.90 9.24 2.56
N GLY A 172 -12.77 9.96 2.68
CA GLY A 172 -12.11 10.24 3.96
C GLY A 172 -11.38 9.05 4.58
N THR A 173 -11.13 7.98 3.82
CA THR A 173 -10.57 6.72 4.34
C THR A 173 -9.05 6.73 4.49
N LEU A 174 -8.33 7.53 3.66
CA LEU A 174 -6.87 7.54 3.66
C LEU A 174 -6.30 8.45 4.77
N LYS A 175 -5.41 7.88 5.58
CA LYS A 175 -4.73 8.54 6.69
C LYS A 175 -3.31 8.90 6.25
N PHE A 176 -3.16 10.00 5.51
CA PHE A 176 -1.84 10.50 5.11
C PHE A 176 -0.87 10.52 6.30
N CYS A 177 0.35 10.06 6.09
CA CYS A 177 1.44 10.17 7.06
C CYS A 177 1.94 11.62 7.11
N PHE A 178 1.10 12.58 7.52
CA PHE A 178 1.57 13.94 7.81
C PHE A 178 2.30 13.95 9.15
N GLY A 179 3.55 13.49 9.13
CA GLY A 179 4.48 13.63 10.25
C GLY A 179 5.32 14.90 10.21
N PHE A 180 5.08 15.83 9.26
CA PHE A 180 6.01 16.96 9.05
C PHE A 180 5.41 18.25 8.44
N LEU A 181 4.09 18.45 8.49
CA LEU A 181 3.47 19.75 8.10
C LEU A 181 2.86 20.52 9.28
N ALA A 182 2.94 20.01 10.50
CA ALA A 182 2.39 20.68 11.67
C ALA A 182 3.24 21.88 12.17
N ASP A 183 4.51 21.99 11.75
CA ASP A 183 5.42 23.05 12.25
C ASP A 183 5.64 24.22 11.28
N ALA A 184 5.03 24.23 10.10
CA ALA A 184 5.18 25.31 9.12
C ALA A 184 3.98 26.28 9.07
N GLY A 185 3.18 26.34 10.14
CA GLY A 185 1.88 27.04 10.15
C GLY A 185 1.72 28.14 11.20
N SER A 186 2.79 28.59 11.86
CA SER A 186 2.73 29.71 12.82
C SER A 186 3.96 30.62 12.70
N ALA A 187 4.09 31.32 11.57
CA ALA A 187 4.89 32.54 11.54
C ALA A 187 4.44 33.49 10.41
N ARG A 188 3.67 34.49 10.84
CA ARG A 188 3.63 35.88 10.34
C ARG A 188 2.82 36.15 9.06
N HIS A 189 1.53 36.43 9.30
CA HIS A 189 0.94 37.66 8.78
C HIS A 189 1.65 38.86 9.42
N ARG A 190 2.30 39.68 8.59
CA ARG A 190 2.29 41.16 8.56
C ARG A 190 3.27 41.64 7.49
#